data_AF-A0A6A4R8Q4-F1
#
_entry.id   AF-A0A6A4R8Q4-F1
#
_cell.length_a   1.000
_cell.length_b   1.000
_cell.length_c   1.000
_cell.angle_alpha   90.00
_cell.angle_beta   90.00
_cell.angle_gamma   90.00
#
_symmetry.space_group_name_H-M   'P 1'
#
loop_
_entity.id
_entity.type
_entity.pdbx_description
1 polymer ?
#
loop_
_entity_poly.entity_id
_entity_poly.type
_entity_poly.pdbx_seq_one_letter_code
_entity_poly.pdbx_strand_id
1 'polypeptide(L)'
;GVAKAGELVERALATLAATLVDEGVGRLLVAGGETSGAVVSALSLDQLHIGGQIDAGVPWTQARVGGSTLSLALKSGNFGGVDIFSRGFKVLKEMSQ
;
A
#
# COMPACT_ATOMS: atom_id res chain seq x y z
N GLY A 1 -2.08 -13.38 23.13
CA GLY A 1 -0.61 -13.29 22.97
C GLY A 1 -0.26 -12.30 21.88
N VAL A 2 1.03 -11.98 21.71
CA VAL A 2 1.54 -10.94 20.78
C VAL A 2 1.12 -11.20 19.33
N ALA A 3 1.21 -12.44 18.83
CA ALA A 3 0.82 -12.79 17.45
C ALA A 3 -0.65 -12.43 17.15
N LYS A 4 -1.56 -12.76 18.07
CA LYS A 4 -2.99 -12.44 17.92
C LYS A 4 -3.26 -10.93 17.92
N ALA A 5 -2.43 -10.14 18.60
CA ALA A 5 -2.54 -8.68 18.56
C ALA A 5 -2.09 -8.14 17.19
N GLY A 6 -1.01 -8.68 16.62
CA GLY A 6 -0.54 -8.34 15.26
C GLY A 6 -1.61 -8.61 14.20
N GLU A 7 -2.17 -9.82 14.18
CA GLU A 7 -3.23 -10.20 13.23
C GLU A 7 -4.47 -9.31 13.33
N LEU A 8 -4.85 -8.87 14.54
CA LEU A 8 -5.98 -7.96 14.74
C LEU A 8 -5.71 -6.59 14.12
N VAL A 9 -4.48 -6.06 14.27
CA VAL A 9 -4.07 -4.79 13.68
C VAL A 9 -4.01 -4.91 12.16
N GLU A 10 -3.42 -5.98 11.63
CA GLU A 10 -3.34 -6.24 10.19
C GLU A 10 -4.73 -6.30 9.55
N ARG A 11 -5.67 -7.04 10.16
CA ARG A 11 -7.06 -7.12 9.67
C ARG A 11 -7.79 -5.78 9.73
N ALA A 12 -7.59 -5.02 10.80
CA ALA A 12 -8.20 -3.70 10.94
C ALA A 12 -7.69 -2.74 9.85
N LEU A 13 -6.37 -2.71 9.60
CA LEU A 13 -5.76 -1.88 8.56
C LEU A 13 -6.14 -2.33 7.15
N ALA A 14 -6.24 -3.64 6.91
CA ALA A 14 -6.70 -4.19 5.64
C ALA A 14 -8.15 -3.81 5.34
N THR A 15 -9.03 -3.89 6.36
CA THR A 15 -10.44 -3.46 6.25
C THR A 15 -10.52 -1.97 5.95
N LEU A 16 -9.76 -1.14 6.68
CA LEU A 16 -9.70 0.30 6.44
C LEU A 16 -9.24 0.64 5.02
N ALA A 17 -8.19 -0.01 4.54
CA ALA A 17 -7.69 0.21 3.18
C ALA A 17 -8.73 -0.15 2.11
N ALA A 18 -9.43 -1.26 2.27
CA ALA A 18 -10.51 -1.66 1.37
C ALA A 18 -11.66 -0.65 1.35
N THR A 19 -12.11 -0.20 2.53
CA THR A 19 -13.16 0.82 2.65
C THR A 19 -12.75 2.14 1.99
N LEU A 20 -11.52 2.61 2.24
CA LEU A 20 -11.03 3.85 1.64
C LEU A 20 -10.98 3.77 0.11
N VAL A 21 -10.56 2.64 -0.45
CA VAL A 21 -10.52 2.44 -1.91
C VAL A 21 -11.93 2.38 -2.50
N ASP A 22 -12.87 1.74 -1.82
CA ASP A 22 -14.30 1.73 -2.21
C ASP A 22 -14.90 3.14 -2.19
N GLU A 23 -14.49 3.98 -1.23
CA GLU A 23 -14.84 5.41 -1.16
C GLU A 23 -14.09 6.29 -2.19
N GLY A 24 -13.27 5.70 -3.07
CA GLY A 24 -12.63 6.39 -4.19
C GLY A 24 -11.19 6.86 -3.93
N VAL A 25 -10.54 6.40 -2.84
CA VAL A 25 -9.11 6.65 -2.64
C VAL A 25 -8.30 5.94 -3.72
N GLY A 26 -7.65 6.72 -4.59
CA GLY A 26 -6.81 6.20 -5.67
C GLY A 26 -5.33 5.97 -5.29
N ARG A 27 -4.93 6.24 -4.04
CA ARG A 27 -3.51 6.16 -3.62
C ARG A 27 -3.36 5.60 -2.22
N LEU A 28 -2.52 4.57 -2.06
CA LEU A 28 -2.20 3.97 -0.77
C LEU A 28 -0.70 3.82 -0.58
N LEU A 29 -0.21 4.09 0.62
CA LEU A 29 1.15 3.77 1.05
C LEU A 29 1.07 3.00 2.36
N VAL A 30 1.58 1.77 2.35
CA VAL A 30 1.47 0.84 3.48
C VAL A 30 2.86 0.44 3.95
N ALA A 31 3.06 0.46 5.27
CA ALA A 31 4.31 0.06 5.90
C ALA A 31 4.12 -1.18 6.78
N GLY A 32 5.06 -2.12 6.67
CA GLY A 32 5.00 -3.46 7.28
C GLY A 32 4.70 -4.51 6.22
N GLY A 33 5.44 -5.62 6.23
CA GLY A 33 5.31 -6.66 5.21
C GLY A 33 3.98 -7.40 5.33
N GLU A 34 3.65 -7.79 6.56
CA GLU A 34 2.43 -8.48 6.94
C GLU A 34 1.20 -7.59 6.70
N THR A 35 1.25 -6.34 7.14
CA THR A 35 0.21 -5.33 6.86
C THR A 35 0.02 -5.11 5.36
N SER A 36 1.11 -5.00 4.59
CA SER A 36 1.04 -4.85 3.12
C SER A 36 0.39 -6.07 2.47
N GLY A 37 0.76 -7.27 2.91
CA GLY A 37 0.15 -8.52 2.43
C GLY A 37 -1.34 -8.61 2.76
N ALA A 38 -1.74 -8.20 3.96
CA ALA A 38 -3.14 -8.15 4.37
C ALA A 38 -3.96 -7.15 3.52
N VAL A 39 -3.41 -5.96 3.23
CA VAL A 39 -4.06 -4.95 2.38
C VAL A 39 -4.21 -5.45 0.93
N VAL A 40 -3.14 -6.00 0.34
CA VAL A 40 -3.16 -6.57 -1.02
C VAL A 40 -4.22 -7.66 -1.13
N SER A 41 -4.30 -8.52 -0.11
CA SER A 41 -5.29 -9.61 -0.03
C SER A 41 -6.72 -9.08 0.10
N ALA A 42 -6.97 -8.11 0.97
CA ALA A 42 -8.30 -7.53 1.18
C ALA A 42 -8.82 -6.79 -0.06
N LEU A 43 -7.93 -6.19 -0.83
CA LEU A 43 -8.24 -5.53 -2.11
C LEU A 43 -8.34 -6.50 -3.30
N SER A 44 -8.10 -7.81 -3.08
CA SER A 44 -8.07 -8.83 -4.14
C SER A 44 -7.16 -8.45 -5.31
N LEU A 45 -5.97 -7.94 -5.00
CA LEU A 45 -5.00 -7.55 -6.03
C LEU A 45 -4.20 -8.76 -6.49
N ASP A 46 -4.54 -9.30 -7.66
CA ASP A 46 -3.83 -10.44 -8.24
C ASP A 46 -2.60 -10.03 -9.09
N GLN A 47 -2.54 -8.76 -9.49
CA GLN A 47 -1.45 -8.23 -10.32
C GLN A 47 -1.07 -6.81 -9.91
N LEU A 48 0.23 -6.55 -9.87
CA LEU A 48 0.80 -5.23 -9.67
C LEU A 48 1.73 -4.91 -10.85
N HIS A 49 1.49 -3.76 -11.47
CA HIS A 49 2.50 -3.13 -12.32
C HIS A 49 3.58 -2.52 -11.42
N ILE A 50 4.83 -2.93 -11.58
CA ILE A 50 5.97 -2.41 -10.82
C ILE A 50 6.60 -1.28 -11.60
N GLY A 51 6.65 -0.11 -10.98
CA GLY A 51 7.27 1.09 -11.53
C GLY A 51 8.69 1.34 -11.01
N GLY A 52 9.10 2.60 -11.07
CA GLY A 52 10.40 3.05 -10.57
C GLY A 52 10.52 3.00 -9.04
N GLN A 53 11.75 3.16 -8.54
CA GLN A 53 12.01 3.22 -7.10
C GLN A 53 11.63 4.57 -6.51
N ILE A 54 10.89 4.54 -5.39
CA ILE A 54 10.74 5.69 -4.48
C ILE A 54 11.97 5.76 -3.57
N ASP A 55 12.44 4.59 -3.12
CA ASP A 55 13.61 4.41 -2.25
C ASP A 55 14.18 2.99 -2.40
N ALA A 56 15.30 2.72 -1.75
CA ALA A 56 15.94 1.40 -1.74
C ALA A 56 14.94 0.32 -1.29
N GLY A 57 14.57 -0.56 -2.23
CA GLY A 57 13.63 -1.66 -2.01
C GLY A 57 12.16 -1.25 -1.85
N VAL A 58 11.80 -0.01 -2.20
CA VAL A 58 10.41 0.49 -2.18
C VAL A 58 10.07 1.07 -3.55
N PRO A 59 9.57 0.27 -4.51
CA PRO A 59 9.03 0.78 -5.76
C PRO A 59 7.64 1.39 -5.57
N TRP A 60 7.24 2.28 -6.47
CA TRP A 60 5.82 2.55 -6.67
C TRP A 60 5.22 1.46 -7.54
N THR A 61 3.94 1.19 -7.36
CA THR A 61 3.19 0.16 -8.09
C THR A 61 1.80 0.65 -8.47
N GLN A 62 1.16 -0.01 -9.43
CA GLN A 62 -0.23 0.26 -9.81
C GLN A 62 -1.02 -1.04 -9.97
N ALA A 63 -2.29 -0.99 -9.59
CA ALA A 63 -3.24 -2.08 -9.75
C ALA A 63 -4.58 -1.56 -10.29
N ARG A 64 -5.41 -2.46 -10.82
CA ARG A 64 -6.79 -2.14 -11.23
C ARG A 64 -7.76 -2.61 -10.16
N VAL A 65 -8.58 -1.69 -9.65
CA VAL A 65 -9.60 -1.97 -8.62
C VAL A 65 -10.89 -1.28 -9.03
N GLY A 66 -11.99 -2.03 -9.16
CA GLY A 66 -13.30 -1.45 -9.47
C GLY A 66 -13.35 -0.60 -10.75
N GLY A 67 -12.51 -0.89 -11.76
CA GLY A 67 -12.42 -0.09 -12.98
C GLY A 67 -11.58 1.19 -12.87
N SER A 68 -10.94 1.43 -11.73
CA SER A 68 -10.03 2.55 -11.46
C SER A 68 -8.59 2.07 -11.28
N THR A 69 -7.63 2.96 -11.48
CA THR A 69 -6.22 2.69 -11.17
C THR A 69 -5.96 3.06 -9.73
N LEU A 70 -5.40 2.13 -8.96
CA LEU A 70 -4.92 2.33 -7.61
C LEU A 70 -3.39 2.39 -7.64
N SER A 71 -2.82 3.53 -7.23
CA SER A 71 -1.38 3.71 -7.08
C SER A 71 -0.94 3.33 -5.66
N LEU A 72 0.01 2.43 -5.54
CA LEU A 72 0.43 1.80 -4.28
C LEU A 72 1.94 1.95 -4.04
N ALA A 73 2.32 2.14 -2.79
CA ALA A 73 3.70 1.92 -2.34
C ALA A 73 3.67 0.97 -1.13
N LEU A 74 4.24 -0.22 -1.31
CA LEU A 74 4.27 -1.27 -0.29
C LEU A 74 5.69 -1.37 0.26
N LYS A 75 5.86 -1.00 1.53
CA LYS A 75 7.16 -0.91 2.19
C LYS A 75 7.25 -1.95 3.30
N SER A 76 8.34 -2.70 3.35
CA SER A 76 8.67 -3.52 4.52
C SER A 76 9.10 -2.65 5.71
N GLY A 77 8.99 -3.16 6.94
CA GLY A 77 9.12 -2.37 8.18
C GLY A 77 10.37 -1.49 8.26
N ASN A 78 11.54 -2.01 7.85
CA ASN A 78 12.84 -1.34 8.04
C ASN A 78 13.36 -0.58 6.80
N PHE A 79 12.57 -0.45 5.73
CA PHE A 79 13.07 0.10 4.46
C PHE A 79 12.74 1.60 4.28
N GLY A 80 13.60 2.33 3.58
CA GLY A 80 13.39 3.74 3.25
C GLY A 80 13.75 4.74 4.36
N GLY A 81 13.99 5.98 3.94
CA GLY A 81 14.35 7.09 4.83
C GLY A 81 13.20 7.59 5.71
N VAL A 82 13.53 8.48 6.66
CA VAL A 82 12.57 9.08 7.62
C VAL A 82 11.41 9.82 6.95
N ASP A 83 11.59 10.24 5.71
CA ASP A 83 10.64 11.00 4.89
C ASP A 83 9.96 10.15 3.80
N ILE A 84 10.08 8.81 3.87
CA ILE A 84 9.53 7.88 2.87
C ILE A 84 8.03 8.09 2.62
N PHE A 85 7.25 8.42 3.66
CA PHE A 85 5.82 8.68 3.50
C PHE A 85 5.57 9.93 2.65
N SER A 86 6.23 11.04 2.98
CA SER A 86 6.08 12.30 2.24
C SER A 86 6.56 12.18 0.79
N ARG A 87 7.73 11.55 0.58
CA ARG A 87 8.25 11.31 -0.78
C ARG A 87 7.37 10.35 -1.56
N GLY A 88 6.97 9.24 -0.94
CA GLY A 88 6.12 8.23 -1.57
C GLY A 88 4.79 8.82 -2.01
N PHE A 89 4.10 9.58 -1.15
CA PHE A 89 2.84 10.24 -1.53
C PHE A 89 3.01 11.27 -2.66
N LYS A 90 4.16 11.95 -2.74
CA LYS A 90 4.48 12.83 -3.87
C LYS A 90 4.61 12.03 -5.17
N VAL A 91 5.40 10.96 -5.17
CA VAL A 91 5.57 10.09 -6.34
C VAL A 91 4.24 9.47 -6.77
N LEU A 92 3.45 8.92 -5.84
CA LEU A 92 2.14 8.35 -6.16
C LEU A 92 1.19 9.38 -6.76
N LYS A 93 1.25 10.65 -6.31
CA LYS A 93 0.45 11.73 -6.90
C LYS A 93 0.82 11.98 -8.35
N GLU A 94 2.11 12.02 -8.66
CA GLU A 94 2.62 12.25 -10.04
C GLU A 94 2.22 11.12 -11.00
N MET A 95 2.11 9.87 -10.50
CA MET A 95 1.69 8.72 -11.31
C MET A 95 0.17 8.56 -11.47
N SER A 96 -0.62 9.33 -10.71
CA SER A 96 -2.09 9.28 -10.74
C SER A 96 -2.71 10.37 -11.64
N GLN A 97 -1.88 11.16 -12.33
CA GLN A 97 -2.29 12.15 -13.34
C GLN A 97 -2.37 11.51 -14.72
#